data_AF-A0AAV8FJL3-F1
#
_entry.id   AF-A0AAV8FJL3-F1
#
_cell.length_a   1.000
_cell.length_b   1.000
_cell.length_c   1.000
_cell.angle_alpha   90.00
_cell.angle_beta   90.00
_cell.angle_gamma   90.00
#
_symmetry.space_group_name_H-M   'P 1'
#
loop_
_entity.id
_entity.type
_entity.pdbx_description
1 polymer ?
#
loop_
_entity_poly.entity_id
_entity_poly.type
_entity_poly.pdbx_seq_one_letter_code
_entity_poly.pdbx_strand_id
1 'polypeptide(L)'
;MARKRVHALSPLLRAPDGSAFTNCEVCGVSVPIALVDMHDCVELKVRRRRNTVEKRLLRIEKESMEKSASNFKDQPRSAFCFFMEEFSKNCEGDILIEVSERGFETWKNMSIEERTPYLKQASTVDMIYELKLRWEEMFYKKKYEGPSESKSYSSN
;
A
#
# COMPACT_ATOMS: atom_id res chain seq x y z
N MET A 1 22.71 -3.13 61.38
CA MET A 1 23.11 -2.50 60.10
C MET A 1 22.02 -1.55 59.65
N ALA A 2 22.24 -0.24 59.74
CA ALA A 2 21.30 0.76 59.23
C ALA A 2 21.48 0.91 57.71
N ARG A 3 20.39 0.78 56.94
CA ARG A 3 20.44 0.98 55.49
C ARG A 3 20.69 2.46 55.20
N LYS A 4 21.75 2.75 54.44
CA LYS A 4 22.08 4.09 53.93
C LYS A 4 20.91 4.57 53.07
N ARG A 5 20.27 5.70 53.42
CA ARG A 5 19.30 6.36 52.54
C ARG A 5 20.07 7.04 51.42
N VAL A 6 19.74 6.70 50.17
CA VAL A 6 20.24 7.42 49.00
C VAL A 6 19.52 8.77 48.97
N HIS A 7 20.26 9.86 49.21
CA HIS A 7 19.75 11.20 48.95
C HIS A 7 19.55 11.35 47.45
N ALA A 8 18.29 11.35 47.00
CA ALA A 8 17.97 11.74 45.63
C ALA A 8 18.31 13.22 45.48
N LEU A 9 19.21 13.54 44.55
CA LEU A 9 19.68 14.90 44.27
C LEU A 9 18.65 15.77 43.53
N SER A 10 17.43 15.27 43.32
CA SER A 10 16.29 16.01 42.79
C SER A 10 15.07 15.81 43.71
N PRO A 11 14.28 16.87 44.01
CA PRO A 11 13.02 16.69 44.71
C PRO A 11 12.15 15.76 43.88
N LEU A 12 11.80 14.59 44.42
CA LEU A 12 10.78 13.75 43.79
C LEU A 12 9.51 14.59 43.76
N LEU A 13 9.13 15.08 42.58
CA LEU A 13 7.88 15.81 42.39
C LEU A 13 6.74 14.87 42.80
N ARG A 14 6.05 15.23 43.88
CA ARG A 14 4.90 14.53 44.44
C ARG A 14 3.67 15.43 44.32
N ALA A 15 2.50 14.83 44.27
CA ALA A 15 1.25 15.58 44.28
C ALA A 15 1.05 16.19 45.68
N PRO A 16 0.16 17.19 45.82
CA PRO A 16 -0.14 17.82 47.11
C PRO A 16 -0.58 16.84 48.21
N ASP A 17 -1.12 15.68 47.83
CA ASP A 17 -1.51 14.57 48.71
C ASP A 17 -0.35 13.61 49.06
N GLY A 18 0.87 13.86 48.52
CA GLY A 18 2.05 13.01 48.66
C GLY A 18 2.12 11.84 47.67
N SER A 19 1.14 11.69 46.79
CA SER A 19 1.09 10.61 45.79
C SER A 19 2.20 10.76 44.75
N ALA A 20 2.66 9.62 44.22
CA ALA A 20 3.55 9.57 43.06
C ALA A 20 2.80 9.76 41.72
N PHE A 21 1.47 9.73 41.77
CA PHE A 21 0.58 9.81 40.62
C PHE A 21 -0.34 11.03 40.75
N THR A 22 -0.74 11.59 39.61
CA THR A 22 -1.77 12.62 39.51
C THR A 22 -2.75 12.24 38.40
N ASN A 23 -4.02 12.64 38.53
CA ASN A 23 -4.99 12.43 37.47
C ASN A 23 -4.83 13.52 36.40
N CYS A 24 -4.79 13.11 35.13
CA CYS A 24 -4.74 14.06 34.02
C CYS A 24 -6.07 14.83 33.92
N GLU A 25 -6.02 16.15 33.90
CA GLU A 25 -7.22 17.00 33.80
C GLU A 25 -7.99 16.83 32.49
N VAL A 26 -7.33 16.30 31.45
CA VAL A 26 -7.90 16.16 30.10
C VAL A 26 -8.60 14.82 29.89
N CYS A 27 -8.04 13.71 30.36
CA CYS A 27 -8.63 12.38 30.16
C CYS A 27 -9.03 11.67 31.47
N GLY A 28 -8.71 12.22 32.64
CA GLY A 28 -9.03 11.63 33.93
C GLY A 28 -8.18 10.41 34.32
N VAL A 29 -7.23 9.98 33.48
CA VAL A 29 -6.36 8.82 33.76
C VAL A 29 -5.31 9.21 34.79
N SER A 30 -5.03 8.30 35.74
CA SER A 30 -3.94 8.43 36.72
C SER A 30 -2.58 8.19 36.07
N VAL A 31 -1.69 9.19 36.14
CA VAL A 31 -0.38 9.21 35.46
C VAL A 31 0.71 9.51 36.48
N PRO A 32 1.91 8.88 36.39
CA PRO A 32 3.05 9.28 37.21
C PRO A 32 3.38 10.76 37.00
N ILE A 33 3.57 11.51 38.09
CA ILE A 33 3.84 12.95 38.01
C ILE A 33 5.07 13.27 37.17
N ALA A 34 6.11 12.44 37.27
CA ALA A 34 7.32 12.57 36.47
C ALA A 34 7.09 12.43 34.96
N LEU A 35 5.95 11.88 34.53
CA LEU A 35 5.61 11.60 33.14
C LEU A 35 4.35 12.33 32.67
N VAL A 36 3.80 13.25 33.47
CA VAL A 36 2.53 13.94 33.13
C VAL A 36 2.63 14.74 31.83
N ASP A 37 3.78 15.37 31.57
CA ASP A 37 4.04 16.17 30.36
C ASP A 37 4.20 15.30 29.10
N MET A 38 4.64 14.05 29.28
CA MET A 38 4.83 13.08 28.19
C MET A 38 3.64 12.15 28.02
N HIS A 39 2.63 12.24 28.89
CA HIS A 39 1.46 11.40 28.81
C HIS A 39 0.57 11.89 27.66
N ASP A 40 0.52 11.05 26.63
CA ASP A 40 -0.43 11.22 25.55
C ASP A 40 -1.84 10.87 26.04
N CYS A 41 -2.75 11.84 26.01
CA CYS A 41 -4.17 11.60 26.27
C CYS A 41 -4.78 10.77 25.13
N VAL A 42 -4.56 9.46 25.20
CA VAL A 42 -4.85 8.49 24.15
C VAL A 42 -6.36 8.47 23.85
N GLU A 43 -7.26 8.60 24.81
CA GLU A 43 -8.68 8.28 24.55
C GLU A 43 -9.44 9.32 23.68
N LEU A 44 -9.19 10.62 23.86
CA LEU A 44 -9.78 11.67 23.01
C LEU A 44 -8.97 11.90 21.72
N LYS A 45 -7.64 11.73 21.74
CA LYS A 45 -6.80 11.82 20.53
C LYS A 45 -6.93 10.57 19.65
N VAL A 46 -7.12 9.37 20.20
CA VAL A 46 -7.33 8.14 19.44
C VAL A 46 -8.70 8.10 18.81
N ARG A 47 -9.79 8.55 19.46
CA ARG A 47 -11.08 8.63 18.75
C ARG A 47 -11.03 9.56 17.54
N ARG A 48 -10.39 10.74 17.65
CA ARG A 48 -10.21 11.65 16.50
C ARG A 48 -9.23 11.10 15.46
N ARG A 49 -8.08 10.57 15.89
CA ARG A 49 -7.03 10.01 14.99
C ARG A 49 -7.49 8.73 14.30
N ARG A 50 -8.21 7.83 14.97
CA ARG A 50 -8.73 6.59 14.39
C ARG A 50 -9.76 6.90 13.31
N ASN A 51 -10.70 7.81 13.58
CA ASN A 51 -11.68 8.26 12.58
C ASN A 51 -11.06 9.03 11.40
N THR A 52 -9.93 9.73 11.60
CA THR A 52 -9.22 10.41 10.49
C THR A 52 -8.28 9.50 9.74
N VAL A 53 -7.61 8.55 10.41
CA VAL A 53 -6.72 7.57 9.77
C VAL A 53 -7.54 6.55 8.99
N GLU A 54 -8.65 6.05 9.53
CA GLU A 54 -9.54 5.12 8.83
C GLU A 54 -10.21 5.79 7.62
N LYS A 55 -10.72 7.02 7.77
CA LYS A 55 -11.22 7.80 6.62
C LYS A 55 -10.13 8.15 5.61
N ARG A 56 -8.88 8.38 6.05
CA ARG A 56 -7.74 8.60 5.15
C ARG A 56 -7.30 7.32 4.45
N LEU A 57 -7.29 6.18 5.14
CA LEU A 57 -6.95 4.88 4.55
C LEU A 57 -8.00 4.45 3.55
N LEU A 58 -9.29 4.57 3.87
CA LEU A 58 -10.39 4.33 2.92
C LEU A 58 -10.33 5.28 1.72
N ARG A 59 -9.94 6.54 1.94
CA ARG A 59 -9.76 7.51 0.85
C ARG A 59 -8.52 7.22 0.02
N ILE A 60 -7.41 6.82 0.64
CA ILE A 60 -6.17 6.41 -0.05
C ILE A 60 -6.42 5.12 -0.82
N GLU A 61 -7.16 4.16 -0.26
CA GLU A 61 -7.54 2.91 -0.91
C GLU A 61 -8.48 3.18 -2.08
N LYS A 62 -9.47 4.07 -1.93
CA LYS A 62 -10.36 4.47 -3.02
C LYS A 62 -9.64 5.26 -4.12
N GLU A 63 -8.79 6.22 -3.76
CA GLU A 63 -7.97 6.99 -4.70
C GLU A 63 -6.86 6.14 -5.34
N SER A 64 -6.36 5.11 -4.64
CA SER A 64 -5.41 4.12 -5.14
C SER A 64 -6.09 3.15 -6.09
N MET A 65 -7.30 2.68 -5.80
CA MET A 65 -8.10 1.83 -6.68
C MET A 65 -8.49 2.57 -7.97
N GLU A 66 -8.88 3.85 -7.87
CA GLU A 66 -9.24 4.67 -9.04
C GLU A 66 -8.01 5.02 -9.92
N LYS A 67 -6.84 5.30 -9.33
CA LYS A 67 -5.59 5.56 -10.10
C LYS A 67 -4.88 4.29 -10.58
N SER A 68 -5.00 3.19 -9.85
CA SER A 68 -4.36 1.92 -10.24
C SER A 68 -5.16 1.19 -11.31
N ALA A 69 -6.49 1.31 -11.30
CA ALA A 69 -7.33 0.74 -12.36
C ALA A 69 -7.02 1.30 -13.75
N SER A 70 -6.48 2.52 -13.88
CA SER A 70 -6.01 3.02 -15.19
C SER A 70 -4.62 2.51 -15.56
N ASN A 71 -3.73 2.33 -14.58
CA ASN A 71 -2.33 1.98 -14.83
C ASN A 71 -2.11 0.50 -15.15
N PHE A 72 -2.98 -0.39 -14.67
CA PHE A 72 -2.83 -1.81 -14.93
C PHE A 72 -3.41 -2.25 -16.28
N LYS A 73 -4.40 -1.54 -16.83
CA LYS A 73 -5.11 -1.97 -18.05
C LYS A 73 -4.21 -2.27 -19.23
N ASP A 74 -3.15 -1.46 -19.39
CA ASP A 74 -2.16 -1.56 -20.46
C ASP A 74 -1.01 -2.55 -20.17
N GLN A 75 -0.97 -3.16 -18.98
CA GLN A 75 0.06 -4.14 -18.64
C GLN A 75 -0.32 -5.55 -19.14
N PRO A 76 0.69 -6.36 -19.51
CA PRO A 76 0.48 -7.73 -19.93
C PRO A 76 -0.16 -8.53 -18.80
N ARG A 77 -1.18 -9.32 -19.13
CA ARG A 77 -1.97 -10.10 -18.16
C ARG A 77 -2.23 -11.48 -18.70
N SER A 78 -2.24 -12.47 -17.81
CA SER A 78 -2.58 -13.84 -18.17
C SER A 78 -4.05 -13.94 -18.64
N ALA A 79 -4.34 -14.94 -19.49
CA ALA A 79 -5.70 -15.24 -19.91
C ALA A 79 -6.65 -15.50 -18.72
N PHE A 80 -6.14 -16.08 -17.63
CA PHE A 80 -6.92 -16.30 -16.41
C PHE A 80 -7.42 -14.98 -15.80
N CYS A 81 -6.65 -13.89 -15.88
CA CYS A 81 -7.09 -12.58 -15.38
C CYS A 81 -8.32 -12.06 -16.13
N PHE A 82 -8.32 -12.17 -17.46
CA PHE A 82 -9.47 -11.78 -18.29
C PHE A 82 -10.70 -12.63 -17.99
N PHE A 83 -10.49 -13.93 -17.78
CA PHE A 83 -11.56 -14.82 -17.32
C PHE A 83 -12.11 -14.39 -15.95
N MET A 84 -11.25 -14.14 -14.96
CA MET A 84 -11.69 -13.74 -13.62
C MET A 84 -12.41 -12.38 -13.61
N GLU A 85 -11.99 -11.45 -14.45
CA GLU A 85 -12.68 -10.16 -14.65
C GLU A 85 -14.09 -10.32 -15.23
N GLU A 86 -14.32 -11.31 -16.08
CA GLU A 86 -15.66 -11.61 -16.60
C GLU A 86 -16.48 -12.46 -15.62
N PHE A 87 -15.87 -13.48 -15.01
CA PHE A 87 -16.49 -14.37 -14.06
C PHE A 87 -17.00 -13.63 -12.82
N SER A 88 -16.19 -12.71 -12.27
CA SER A 88 -16.53 -11.95 -11.06
C SER A 88 -17.72 -11.01 -11.26
N LYS A 89 -18.00 -10.54 -12.49
CA LYS A 89 -19.22 -9.75 -12.78
C LYS A 89 -20.50 -10.52 -12.51
N ASN A 90 -20.44 -11.86 -12.58
CA ASN A 90 -21.58 -12.72 -12.31
C ASN A 90 -21.70 -13.12 -10.83
N CYS A 91 -20.80 -12.65 -9.95
CA CYS A 91 -20.76 -12.99 -8.53
C CYS A 91 -20.83 -11.76 -7.62
N GLU A 92 -21.56 -10.71 -8.04
CA GLU A 92 -21.70 -9.48 -7.25
C GLU A 92 -22.35 -9.76 -5.88
N GLY A 93 -21.65 -9.37 -4.81
CA GLY A 93 -22.11 -9.54 -3.42
C GLY A 93 -21.56 -10.79 -2.71
N ASP A 94 -20.89 -11.68 -3.42
CA ASP A 94 -20.28 -12.87 -2.84
C ASP A 94 -18.95 -12.55 -2.13
N ILE A 95 -18.55 -13.44 -1.22
CA ILE A 95 -17.27 -13.35 -0.52
C ILE A 95 -16.14 -13.58 -1.52
N LEU A 96 -15.21 -12.62 -1.64
CA LEU A 96 -14.12 -12.63 -2.62
C LEU A 96 -13.30 -13.93 -2.64
N ILE A 97 -13.08 -14.54 -1.47
CA ILE A 97 -12.36 -15.80 -1.33
C ILE A 97 -13.11 -16.93 -2.04
N GLU A 98 -14.42 -17.05 -1.81
CA GLU A 98 -15.26 -18.06 -2.44
C GLU A 98 -15.37 -17.84 -3.96
N VAL A 99 -15.47 -16.58 -4.41
CA VAL A 99 -15.46 -16.24 -5.84
C VAL A 99 -14.15 -16.67 -6.48
N SER A 100 -13.03 -16.45 -5.79
CA SER A 100 -11.70 -16.80 -6.28
C SER A 100 -11.53 -18.31 -6.41
N GLU A 101 -11.97 -19.09 -5.41
CA GLU A 101 -11.93 -20.55 -5.44
C GLU A 101 -12.79 -21.13 -6.56
N ARG A 102 -14.05 -20.67 -6.68
CA ARG A 102 -14.95 -21.11 -7.76
C ARG A 102 -14.44 -20.74 -9.14
N GLY A 103 -13.88 -19.53 -9.29
CA GLY A 103 -13.27 -19.09 -10.53
C GLY A 103 -12.09 -19.97 -10.92
N PHE A 104 -11.22 -20.30 -9.97
CA PHE A 104 -10.09 -21.20 -10.20
C PHE A 104 -10.52 -22.61 -10.64
N GLU A 105 -11.48 -23.21 -9.92
CA GLU A 105 -11.99 -24.54 -10.29
C GLU A 105 -12.72 -24.53 -11.63
N THR A 106 -13.48 -23.47 -11.92
CA THR A 106 -14.10 -23.28 -13.24
C THR A 106 -13.03 -23.23 -14.32
N TRP A 107 -12.04 -22.33 -14.19
CA TRP A 107 -10.95 -22.19 -15.14
C TRP A 107 -10.23 -23.51 -15.39
N LYS A 108 -9.88 -24.24 -14.33
CA LYS A 108 -9.19 -25.54 -14.41
C LYS A 108 -9.97 -26.59 -15.20
N ASN A 109 -11.29 -26.59 -15.09
CA ASN A 109 -12.17 -27.52 -15.78
C ASN A 109 -12.61 -27.06 -17.18
N MET A 110 -12.34 -25.80 -17.56
CA MET A 110 -12.62 -25.31 -18.92
C MET A 110 -11.74 -25.95 -19.98
N SER A 111 -12.32 -26.15 -21.17
CA SER A 111 -11.61 -26.63 -22.35
C SER A 111 -10.70 -25.56 -22.97
N ILE A 112 -9.81 -25.97 -23.88
CA ILE A 112 -8.93 -25.03 -24.59
C ILE A 112 -9.75 -24.09 -25.48
N GLU A 113 -10.81 -24.59 -26.09
CA GLU A 113 -11.75 -23.83 -26.91
C GLU A 113 -12.45 -22.74 -26.08
N GLU A 114 -12.91 -23.09 -24.88
CA GLU A 114 -13.53 -22.13 -23.94
C GLU A 114 -12.52 -21.09 -23.43
N ARG A 115 -11.24 -21.47 -23.29
CA ARG A 115 -10.16 -20.54 -22.90
C ARG A 115 -9.64 -19.67 -24.04
N THR A 116 -9.92 -20.05 -25.29
CA THR A 116 -9.43 -19.36 -26.50
C THR A 116 -9.73 -17.86 -26.55
N PRO A 117 -10.93 -17.35 -26.23
CA PRO A 117 -11.19 -15.91 -26.21
C PRO A 117 -10.25 -15.15 -25.26
N TYR A 118 -10.02 -15.69 -24.06
CA TYR A 118 -9.14 -15.08 -23.06
C TYR A 118 -7.66 -15.13 -23.47
N LEU A 119 -7.23 -16.23 -24.10
CA LEU A 119 -5.87 -16.34 -24.66
C LEU A 119 -5.62 -15.32 -25.76
N LYS A 120 -6.61 -15.10 -26.65
CA LYS A 120 -6.52 -14.06 -27.68
C LYS A 120 -6.43 -12.66 -27.08
N GLN A 121 -7.24 -12.37 -26.06
CA GLN A 121 -7.20 -11.08 -25.35
C GLN A 121 -5.84 -10.84 -24.68
N ALA A 122 -5.32 -11.84 -23.94
CA ALA A 122 -4.00 -11.77 -23.32
C ALA A 122 -2.90 -11.50 -24.35
N SER A 123 -2.86 -12.28 -25.43
CA SER A 123 -1.88 -12.09 -26.50
C SER A 123 -1.98 -10.70 -27.14
N THR A 124 -3.18 -10.14 -27.27
CA THR A 124 -3.38 -8.80 -27.84
C THR A 124 -2.79 -7.72 -26.93
N VAL A 125 -3.07 -7.80 -25.63
CA VAL A 125 -2.55 -6.82 -24.64
C VAL A 125 -1.04 -6.93 -24.52
N ASP A 126 -0.50 -8.16 -24.47
CA ASP A 126 0.94 -8.41 -24.44
C ASP A 126 1.64 -7.79 -25.66
N MET A 127 1.09 -7.97 -26.86
CA MET A 127 1.64 -7.38 -28.08
C MET A 127 1.61 -5.84 -28.03
N ILE A 128 0.51 -5.23 -27.59
CA ILE A 128 0.40 -3.77 -27.47
C ILE A 128 1.43 -3.23 -26.48
N TYR A 129 1.63 -3.92 -25.37
CA TYR A 129 2.62 -3.56 -24.36
C TYR A 129 4.05 -3.63 -24.91
N GLU A 130 4.40 -4.72 -25.60
CA GLU A 130 5.70 -4.89 -26.25
C GLU A 130 5.97 -3.81 -27.31
N LEU A 131 4.95 -3.46 -28.10
CA LEU A 131 5.04 -2.35 -29.04
C LEU A 131 5.34 -1.04 -28.29
N LYS A 132 4.61 -0.73 -27.23
CA LYS A 132 4.83 0.47 -26.41
C LYS A 132 6.26 0.55 -25.88
N LEU A 133 6.79 -0.54 -25.34
CA LEU A 133 8.17 -0.61 -24.87
C LEU A 133 9.18 -0.32 -25.99
N ARG A 134 8.99 -0.90 -27.18
CA ARG A 134 9.85 -0.63 -28.35
C ARG A 134 9.79 0.83 -28.77
N TRP A 135 8.60 1.42 -28.82
CA TRP A 135 8.44 2.85 -29.14
C TRP A 135 9.15 3.74 -28.12
N GLU A 136 9.04 3.43 -26.83
CA GLU A 136 9.72 4.15 -25.76
C GLU A 136 11.25 4.02 -25.87
N GLU A 137 11.76 2.82 -26.19
CA GLU A 137 13.18 2.58 -26.43
C GLU A 137 13.69 3.37 -27.65
N MET A 138 12.96 3.36 -28.76
CA MET A 138 13.30 4.13 -29.96
C MET A 138 13.31 5.64 -29.68
N PHE A 139 12.33 6.14 -28.91
CA PHE A 139 12.27 7.54 -28.51
C PHE A 139 13.45 7.91 -27.62
N TYR A 140 13.82 7.05 -26.67
CA TYR A 140 14.97 7.24 -25.80
C TYR A 140 16.28 7.29 -26.59
N LYS A 141 16.51 6.32 -27.48
CA LYS A 141 17.69 6.30 -28.38
C LYS A 141 17.77 7.56 -29.22
N LYS A 142 16.67 7.98 -29.84
CA LYS A 142 16.63 9.23 -30.62
C LYS A 142 16.95 10.49 -29.80
N LYS A 143 16.57 10.50 -28.52
CA LYS A 143 16.77 11.66 -27.64
C LYS A 143 18.19 11.76 -27.07
N TYR A 144 18.85 10.63 -26.82
CA TYR A 144 20.11 10.58 -26.06
C TYR A 144 21.30 9.97 -26.82
N GLU A 145 21.07 9.24 -27.92
CA GLU A 145 22.12 8.72 -28.81
C GLU A 145 22.09 9.53 -30.12
N GLY A 146 22.74 10.71 -30.11
CA GLY A 146 23.09 11.44 -31.34
C GLY A 146 24.18 10.69 -32.15
N PRO A 147 24.39 11.01 -33.44
CA PRO A 147 25.18 10.20 -34.35
C PRO A 147 26.61 10.01 -33.84
N SER A 148 27.03 8.75 -33.71
CA SER A 148 28.42 8.40 -33.43
C SER A 148 29.31 9.06 -34.49
N GLU A 149 30.14 10.03 -34.08
CA GLU A 149 31.23 10.54 -34.90
C GLU A 149 32.17 9.37 -35.22
N SER A 150 31.99 8.73 -36.38
CA SER A 150 33.02 7.93 -37.00
C SER A 150 34.13 8.89 -37.47
N LYS A 151 35.06 9.21 -36.57
CA LYS A 151 36.32 9.86 -36.96
C LYS A 151 37.11 8.88 -37.82
N SER A 152 36.94 8.99 -39.14
CA SER A 152 37.89 8.42 -40.10
C SER A 152 39.21 9.18 -39.95
N TYR A 153 40.18 8.56 -39.27
CA TYR A 153 41.56 9.04 -39.34
C TYR A 153 42.07 8.80 -40.76
N SER A 154 42.15 9.86 -41.55
CA SER A 154 42.93 9.88 -42.79
C SER A 154 44.38 10.13 -42.39
N SER A 155 45.21 9.08 -42.40
CA SER A 155 46.66 9.22 -42.27
C SER A 155 47.23 9.72 -43.60
N ASN A 156 47.92 10.86 -43.56
CA ASN A 156 48.87 11.29 -44.58
C ASN A 156 50.20 10.57 -44.40
#